data_AF-A0A7Z1N8A9-F1
#
_entry.id   AF-A0A7Z1N8A9-F1
#
_cell.length_a   1.000
_cell.length_b   1.000
_cell.length_c   1.000
_cell.angle_alpha   90.00
_cell.angle_beta   90.00
_cell.angle_gamma   90.00
#
_symmetry.space_group_name_H-M   'P 1'
#
loop_
_entity.id
_entity.type
_entity.pdbx_description
1 polymer ?
#
loop_
_entity_poly.entity_id
_entity_poly.type
_entity_poly.pdbx_seq_one_letter_code
_entity_poly.pdbx_strand_id
1 'polypeptide(L)'
;MATTQQSGFAPAASPLASPLVQTPDDAIVAGFTSIPSQGDNMPAYHARPKQSDGPLPVVIVVQEIFGVHEHIRDICRRLALEGYLAIAPELYFREGDPNDFADIPTLLG
;
A
#
# COMPACT_ATOMS: atom_id res chain seq x y z
N MET A 1 -0.66 -24.51 17.59
CA MET A 1 -0.97 -24.41 16.14
C MET A 1 -0.43 -23.08 15.67
N ALA A 2 0.58 -23.08 14.81
CA ALA A 2 1.18 -21.84 14.33
C ALA A 2 0.24 -21.25 13.26
N THR A 3 -0.39 -20.12 13.58
CA THR A 3 -1.07 -19.29 12.59
C THR A 3 0.00 -18.77 11.64
N THR A 4 0.02 -19.30 10.42
CA THR A 4 0.83 -18.74 9.34
C THR A 4 0.30 -17.32 9.11
N GLN A 5 1.01 -16.31 9.64
CA GLN A 5 0.70 -14.91 9.37
C GLN A 5 0.88 -14.72 7.86
N GLN A 6 -0.22 -14.59 7.12
CA GLN A 6 -0.13 -14.29 5.69
C GLN A 6 0.52 -12.92 5.54
N SER A 7 1.77 -12.92 5.08
CA SER A 7 2.55 -11.72 4.80
C SER A 7 1.76 -10.82 3.85
N GLY A 8 1.23 -9.69 4.37
CA GLY A 8 0.56 -8.68 3.54
C GLY A 8 -0.66 -7.98 4.15
N PHE A 9 -1.18 -8.46 5.28
CA PHE A 9 -2.31 -7.83 5.97
C PHE A 9 -1.94 -7.44 7.40
N ALA A 10 -2.57 -6.37 7.91
CA ALA A 10 -2.45 -6.01 9.31
C ALA A 10 -3.04 -7.11 10.22
N PRO A 11 -2.48 -7.33 11.43
CA PRO A 11 -2.98 -8.36 12.34
C PRO A 11 -4.47 -8.22 12.66
N ALA A 12 -4.95 -6.98 12.80
CA ALA A 12 -6.34 -6.62 13.08
C ALA A 12 -7.35 -6.97 11.96
N ALA A 13 -6.90 -7.35 10.76
CA ALA A 13 -7.78 -7.67 9.62
C ALA A 13 -8.35 -9.11 9.64
N SER A 14 -8.16 -9.87 10.73
CA SER A 14 -8.57 -11.28 10.82
C SER A 14 -10.10 -11.46 10.97
N PRO A 15 -10.72 -12.50 10.35
CA PRO A 15 -10.12 -13.48 9.45
C PRO A 15 -9.93 -12.93 8.02
N LEU A 16 -8.85 -13.35 7.36
CA LEU A 16 -8.55 -12.91 5.99
C LEU A 16 -9.41 -13.66 4.97
N ALA A 17 -10.01 -12.92 4.03
CA ALA A 17 -10.66 -13.50 2.87
C ALA A 17 -9.61 -14.05 1.87
N SER A 18 -9.89 -15.19 1.23
CA SER A 18 -9.06 -15.79 0.18
C SER A 18 -9.74 -15.71 -1.19
N PRO A 19 -9.01 -15.50 -2.32
CA PRO A 19 -7.55 -15.51 -2.45
C PRO A 19 -6.90 -14.10 -2.47
N LEU A 20 -5.68 -13.99 -1.94
CA LEU A 20 -4.80 -12.85 -2.20
C LEU A 20 -4.35 -12.90 -3.67
N VAL A 21 -4.84 -11.98 -4.50
CA VAL A 21 -4.33 -11.80 -5.86
C VAL A 21 -3.08 -10.93 -5.77
N GLN A 22 -1.96 -11.44 -6.26
CA GLN A 22 -0.76 -10.64 -6.47
C GLN A 22 -0.61 -10.35 -7.95
N THR A 23 -0.60 -9.06 -8.26
CA THR A 23 -0.42 -8.55 -9.61
C THR A 23 1.04 -8.72 -10.04
N PRO A 24 1.32 -9.36 -11.20
CA PRO A 24 2.67 -9.46 -11.74
C PRO A 24 3.31 -8.07 -11.94
N ASP A 25 4.62 -7.97 -11.68
CA ASP A 25 5.35 -6.71 -11.74
C ASP A 25 6.32 -6.59 -12.93
N ASP A 26 6.31 -7.58 -13.83
CA ASP A 26 7.22 -7.64 -15.00
C ASP A 26 7.11 -6.41 -15.92
N ALA A 27 5.94 -5.78 -16.01
CA ALA A 27 5.70 -4.62 -16.87
C ALA A 27 5.78 -3.26 -16.15
N ILE A 28 6.00 -3.25 -14.83
CA ILE A 28 5.93 -2.04 -13.99
C ILE A 28 7.21 -1.82 -13.17
N VAL A 29 7.45 -0.59 -12.76
CA VAL A 29 8.43 -0.24 -11.73
C VAL A 29 7.64 0.17 -10.50
N ALA A 30 7.86 -0.53 -9.39
CA ALA A 30 7.20 -0.25 -8.13
C ALA A 30 8.20 -0.30 -6.96
N GLY A 31 7.87 0.41 -5.89
CA GLY A 31 8.73 0.48 -4.71
C GLY A 31 8.29 1.53 -3.72
N PHE A 32 9.04 1.64 -2.63
CA PHE A 32 8.86 2.69 -1.65
C PHE A 32 9.68 3.93 -2.00
N THR A 33 9.10 5.08 -1.70
CA THR A 33 9.74 6.40 -1.81
C THR A 33 9.35 7.25 -0.60
N SER A 34 9.90 8.46 -0.55
CA SER A 34 9.59 9.47 0.45
C SER A 34 9.06 10.74 -0.22
N ILE A 35 7.97 11.30 0.32
CA ILE A 35 7.33 12.52 -0.16
C ILE A 35 7.50 13.61 0.90
N PRO A 36 8.14 14.75 0.58
CA PRO A 36 8.18 15.90 1.48
C PRO A 36 6.76 16.39 1.79
N SER A 37 6.41 16.46 3.08
CA SER A 37 5.06 16.81 3.52
C SER A 37 5.13 17.59 4.84
N GLN A 38 4.84 18.88 4.78
CA GLN A 38 4.72 19.76 5.95
C GLN A 38 5.95 19.75 6.89
N GLY A 39 7.16 19.65 6.33
CA GLY A 39 8.41 19.62 7.10
C GLY A 39 8.96 18.23 7.40
N ASP A 40 8.16 17.18 7.17
CA ASP A 40 8.58 15.79 7.34
C ASP A 40 8.68 15.05 6.00
N ASN A 41 9.15 13.80 6.06
CA ASN A 41 9.29 12.88 4.94
C ASN A 41 8.28 11.74 5.08
N MET A 42 7.16 11.84 4.35
CA MET A 42 6.07 10.87 4.39
C MET A 42 6.43 9.66 3.51
N PRO A 43 6.49 8.43 4.05
CA PRO A 43 6.65 7.24 3.25
C PRO A 43 5.50 7.09 2.24
N ALA A 44 5.79 6.56 1.06
CA ALA A 44 4.77 6.23 0.07
C ALA A 44 5.19 5.00 -0.74
N TYR A 45 4.23 4.16 -1.09
CA TYR A 45 4.40 3.17 -2.15
C TYR A 45 4.04 3.81 -3.49
N HIS A 46 4.77 3.47 -4.54
CA HIS A 46 4.41 3.88 -5.89
C HIS A 46 4.53 2.72 -6.86
N ALA A 47 3.76 2.77 -7.94
CA ALA A 47 3.88 1.89 -9.09
C ALA A 47 3.60 2.66 -10.38
N ARG A 48 4.34 2.35 -11.44
CA ARG A 48 4.17 2.94 -12.78
C ARG A 48 4.56 1.95 -13.89
N PRO A 49 4.10 2.12 -15.14
CA PRO A 49 4.65 1.41 -16.29
C PRO A 49 6.18 1.51 -16.37
N LYS A 50 6.86 0.42 -16.76
CA LYS A 50 8.30 0.45 -17.08
C LYS A 50 8.60 1.38 -18.24
N GLN A 51 7.71 1.38 -19.24
CA GLN A 51 7.83 2.12 -20.48
C GLN A 51 6.72 3.18 -20.53
N SER A 52 7.09 4.43 -20.82
CA SER A 52 6.14 5.53 -21.05
C SER A 52 6.79 6.61 -21.91
N ASP A 53 6.07 7.08 -22.92
CA ASP A 53 6.58 8.09 -23.88
C ASP A 53 6.42 9.54 -23.39
N GLY A 54 5.92 9.75 -22.17
CA GLY A 54 5.69 11.08 -21.60
C GLY A 54 5.17 11.05 -20.17
N PRO A 55 4.71 12.20 -19.64
CA PRO A 55 4.10 12.29 -18.31
C PRO A 55 2.91 11.34 -18.17
N LEU A 56 2.81 10.69 -17.02
CA LEU A 56 1.73 9.75 -16.70
C LEU A 56 0.56 10.45 -15.99
N PRO A 57 -0.69 10.04 -16.24
CA PRO A 57 -1.80 10.41 -15.36
C PRO A 57 -1.56 9.83 -13.96
N VAL A 58 -1.79 10.64 -12.93
CA VAL A 58 -1.50 10.29 -11.54
C VAL A 58 -2.78 9.89 -10.82
N VAL A 59 -2.73 8.76 -10.10
CA VAL A 59 -3.78 8.30 -9.18
C VAL A 59 -3.21 8.22 -7.77
N ILE A 60 -3.82 8.94 -6.83
CA ILE A 60 -3.51 8.78 -5.41
C ILE A 60 -4.43 7.71 -4.83
N VAL A 61 -3.85 6.67 -4.26
CA VAL A 61 -4.56 5.56 -3.64
C VAL A 61 -4.56 5.79 -2.12
N VAL A 62 -5.74 6.07 -1.56
CA VAL A 62 -5.90 6.31 -0.12
C VAL A 62 -6.06 4.98 0.59
N GLN A 63 -5.25 4.77 1.64
CA GLN A 63 -5.27 3.57 2.47
C GLN A 63 -6.56 3.42 3.28
N GLU A 64 -6.88 2.17 3.62
CA GLU A 64 -7.80 1.86 4.71
C GLU A 64 -7.11 2.01 6.08
N ILE A 65 -7.81 1.67 7.16
CA ILE A 65 -7.32 1.85 8.55
C ILE A 65 -6.03 1.07 8.87
N PHE A 66 -5.62 0.15 8.00
CA PHE A 66 -4.48 -0.75 8.17
C PHE A 66 -3.18 -0.26 7.53
N GLY A 67 -3.13 0.96 7.02
CA GLY A 67 -1.89 1.48 6.40
C GLY A 67 -1.69 1.06 4.95
N VAL A 68 -0.50 1.32 4.39
CA VAL A 68 -0.10 0.90 3.06
C VAL A 68 0.38 -0.57 3.08
N HIS A 69 -0.55 -1.48 3.41
CA HIS A 69 -0.32 -2.91 3.39
C HIS A 69 -0.43 -3.50 1.96
N GLU A 70 -0.22 -4.81 1.80
CA GLU A 70 -0.06 -5.44 0.48
C GLU A 70 -1.26 -5.25 -0.44
N HIS A 71 -2.48 -5.17 0.09
CA HIS A 71 -3.67 -4.91 -0.74
C HIS A 71 -3.60 -3.54 -1.41
N ILE A 72 -3.24 -2.49 -0.66
CA ILE A 72 -3.09 -1.13 -1.19
C ILE A 72 -1.95 -1.07 -2.21
N ARG A 73 -0.85 -1.80 -1.96
CA ARG A 73 0.27 -1.93 -2.91
C ARG A 73 -0.17 -2.64 -4.19
N ASP A 74 -0.98 -3.69 -4.07
CA ASP A 74 -1.53 -4.42 -5.22
C ASP A 74 -2.45 -3.55 -6.07
N ILE A 75 -3.31 -2.73 -5.45
CA ILE A 75 -4.12 -1.74 -6.17
C ILE A 75 -3.22 -0.78 -6.96
N CYS A 76 -2.12 -0.29 -6.37
CA CYS A 76 -1.17 0.55 -7.10
C CYS A 76 -0.56 -0.18 -8.31
N ARG A 77 -0.17 -1.45 -8.16
CA ARG A 77 0.38 -2.25 -9.27
C ARG A 77 -0.65 -2.47 -10.38
N ARG A 78 -1.92 -2.74 -10.04
CA ARG A 78 -3.02 -2.88 -11.01
C ARG A 78 -3.24 -1.58 -11.79
N LEU A 79 -3.30 -0.45 -11.11
CA LEU A 79 -3.39 0.86 -11.76
C LEU A 79 -2.17 1.16 -12.64
N ALA A 80 -0.98 0.74 -12.23
CA ALA A 80 0.22 0.89 -13.05
C ALA A 80 0.16 0.06 -14.34
N LEU A 81 -0.42 -1.15 -14.30
CA LEU A 81 -0.65 -1.94 -15.52
C LEU A 81 -1.67 -1.29 -16.46
N GLU A 82 -2.60 -0.50 -15.93
CA GLU A 82 -3.56 0.30 -16.71
C GLU A 82 -2.97 1.63 -17.23
N GLY A 83 -1.66 1.87 -17.03
CA GLY A 83 -0.96 3.04 -17.57
C GLY A 83 -0.85 4.25 -16.64
N TYR A 84 -1.18 4.11 -15.35
CA TYR A 84 -1.11 5.22 -14.38
C TYR A 84 0.20 5.25 -13.59
N LEU A 85 0.57 6.43 -13.10
CA LEU A 85 1.43 6.54 -11.92
C LEU A 85 0.53 6.49 -10.68
N ALA A 86 0.51 5.33 -10.01
CA ALA A 86 -0.23 5.14 -8.78
C ALA A 86 0.68 5.39 -7.56
N ILE A 87 0.19 6.15 -6.58
CA ILE A 87 0.93 6.49 -5.36
C ILE A 87 0.03 6.28 -4.15
N ALA A 88 0.46 5.44 -3.21
CA ALA A 88 -0.18 5.26 -1.91
C ALA A 88 0.69 5.90 -0.80
N PRO A 89 0.35 7.11 -0.34
CA PRO A 89 1.03 7.75 0.78
C PRO A 89 0.64 7.09 2.10
N GLU A 90 1.61 6.89 3.00
CA GLU A 90 1.36 6.41 4.37
C GLU A 90 0.83 7.57 5.22
N LEU A 91 -0.49 7.72 5.27
CA LEU A 91 -1.13 8.91 5.86
C LEU A 91 -1.03 8.94 7.39
N TYR A 92 -0.81 7.78 8.03
CA TYR A 92 -0.69 7.67 9.48
C TYR A 92 0.73 7.79 10.01
N PHE A 93 1.71 8.14 9.16
CA PHE A 93 3.13 8.16 9.53
C PHE A 93 3.52 9.05 10.72
N ARG A 94 2.64 9.96 11.16
CA ARG A 94 2.82 10.78 12.38
C ARG A 94 2.17 10.19 13.62
N GLU A 95 1.19 9.31 13.45
CA GLU A 95 0.37 8.72 14.52
C GLU A 95 0.87 7.33 14.95
N GLY A 96 1.53 6.59 14.06
CA GLY A 96 2.10 5.27 14.34
C GLY A 96 1.89 4.26 13.21
N ASP A 97 2.26 2.99 13.46
CA ASP A 97 2.06 1.89 12.50
C ASP A 97 0.81 1.07 12.90
N PRO A 98 -0.24 1.01 12.05
CA PRO A 98 -1.40 0.14 12.27
C PRO A 98 -1.06 -1.34 12.47
N ASN A 99 0.11 -1.79 12.01
CA ASN A 99 0.57 -3.17 12.21
C ASN A 99 0.95 -3.48 13.66
N ASP A 100 1.07 -2.47 14.52
CA ASP A 100 1.34 -2.64 15.95
C ASP A 100 0.10 -3.14 16.73
N PHE A 101 -1.08 -3.15 16.11
CA PHE A 101 -2.35 -3.46 16.76
C PHE A 101 -2.93 -4.82 16.35
N ALA A 102 -3.39 -5.59 17.33
CA ALA A 102 -3.92 -6.94 17.14
C ALA A 102 -5.44 -6.97 16.88
N ASP A 103 -6.17 -5.93 17.27
CA ASP A 103 -7.63 -5.86 17.19
C ASP A 103 -8.12 -4.45 16.83
N ILE A 104 -9.31 -4.39 16.22
CA ILE A 104 -9.92 -3.15 15.74
C ILE A 104 -10.22 -2.15 16.86
N PRO A 105 -10.78 -2.54 18.03
CA PRO A 105 -11.00 -1.60 19.12
C PRO A 105 -9.72 -0.88 19.55
N THR A 106 -8.61 -1.61 19.75
CA THR A 106 -7.34 -1.00 20.16
C THR A 106 -6.74 -0.13 19.06
N LEU A 107 -6.94 -0.49 17.79
CA LEU A 107 -6.51 0.31 16.64
C LEU A 107 -7.27 1.65 16.53
N LEU A 108 -8.56 1.68 16.90
CA LEU A 108 -9.41 2.86 16.74
C LEU A 108 -9.45 3.78 17.97
N GLY A 109 -9.03 3.29 19.15
CA GLY A 109 -9.07 4.02 20.42
C GLY A 109 -10.27 3.67 21.28
#